data_AF-A0A8X7SX54-F1
#
_entry.id   AF-A0A8X7SX54-F1
#
_cell.length_a   1.000
_cell.length_b   1.000
_cell.length_c   1.000
_cell.angle_alpha   90.00
_cell.angle_beta   90.00
_cell.angle_gamma   90.00
#
_symmetry.space_group_name_H-M   'P 1'
#
loop_
_entity.id
_entity.type
_entity.pdbx_description
1 polymer ?
#
loop_
_entity_poly.entity_id
_entity_poly.type
_entity_poly.pdbx_seq_one_letter_code
_entity_poly.pdbx_strand_id
1 'polypeptide(L)'
;MAPENDDIRELIPGQPECRLLSHVLNRPEKTNTFTVAVLRCVVHVIIPRLAAGGLDQDSTERGKTATKTTLATSEDSPCFETILYDAMDRWWGPGILVIKKLLASARSLDGAQIWARLQTNTENGKVEAIIDGDLLGDMLMPRVPSLKPEEYSSVPHLELGSLAYTGIYKLGVWKVDIDWPSKHAYDRPTPKHAIFKSVAVPADIFPPEATALKCWKRMVSEITTLLKIPPHPQIVQPLAIVVLKQDGQADTLVGWIMPKYAGSIWAFWDRYDLGWAIPLVQDAAEALRHCHRAGVYHGDIAVDNVLLKNSLPTAAPF
;
A
#
# COMPACT_ATOMS: atom_id res chain seq x y z
N MET A 1 -1.64 4.38 16.07
CA MET A 1 -0.59 3.72 15.27
C MET A 1 0.75 4.26 15.73
N ALA A 2 1.71 3.37 15.99
CA ALA A 2 3.05 3.69 16.49
C ALA A 2 3.85 4.53 15.48
N PRO A 3 4.92 5.25 15.90
CA PRO A 3 5.73 6.05 14.99
C PRO A 3 6.30 5.19 13.85
N GLU A 4 6.44 5.80 12.68
CA GLU A 4 7.03 5.21 11.47
C GLU A 4 8.40 4.60 11.79
N ASN A 5 8.42 3.31 12.09
CA ASN A 5 9.63 2.52 11.99
C ASN A 5 9.88 2.33 10.49
N ASP A 6 10.72 3.19 9.92
CA ASP A 6 11.33 3.02 8.59
C ASP A 6 12.25 1.76 8.53
N ASP A 7 12.34 0.99 9.63
CA ASP A 7 12.96 -0.33 9.71
C ASP A 7 12.15 -1.37 8.92
N ILE A 8 12.26 -1.27 7.60
CA ILE A 8 11.90 -2.35 6.69
C ILE A 8 12.86 -3.51 6.99
N ARG A 9 12.36 -4.51 7.71
CA ARG A 9 13.13 -5.72 8.01
C ARG A 9 13.24 -6.57 6.75
N GLU A 10 14.45 -7.03 6.45
CA GLU A 10 14.64 -8.16 5.54
C GLU A 10 13.73 -9.31 6.01
N LEU A 11 12.88 -9.81 5.12
CA LEU A 11 11.99 -10.93 5.45
C LEU A 11 12.76 -12.20 5.71
N ILE A 12 13.82 -12.37 4.93
CA ILE A 12 14.68 -13.55 4.91
C ILE A 12 16.10 -13.00 4.97
N PRO A 13 16.88 -13.31 6.03
CA PRO A 13 18.24 -12.83 6.17
C PRO A 13 19.07 -13.10 4.91
N GLY A 14 19.69 -12.06 4.36
CA GLY A 14 20.51 -12.17 3.15
C GLY A 14 19.74 -12.20 1.83
N GLN A 15 18.43 -11.94 1.84
CA GLN A 15 17.62 -11.70 0.63
C GLN A 15 17.04 -10.28 0.66
N PRO A 16 17.85 -9.25 0.38
CA PRO A 16 17.43 -7.85 0.43
C PRO A 16 16.33 -7.50 -0.58
N GLU A 17 16.07 -8.35 -1.55
CA GLU A 17 14.98 -8.27 -2.53
C GLU A 17 13.63 -8.77 -2.01
N CYS A 18 13.58 -9.33 -0.80
CA CYS A 18 12.36 -9.79 -0.14
C CYS A 18 12.13 -8.99 1.15
N ARG A 19 11.14 -8.08 1.14
CA ARG A 19 10.88 -7.15 2.26
C ARG A 19 9.43 -7.14 2.70
N LEU A 20 9.20 -7.06 4.02
CA LEU A 20 7.86 -6.92 4.58
C LEU A 20 7.46 -5.46 4.42
N LEU A 21 6.35 -5.22 3.73
CA LEU A 21 5.79 -3.87 3.61
C LEU A 21 4.67 -3.66 4.63
N SER A 22 3.78 -4.64 4.78
CA SER A 22 2.64 -4.53 5.69
C SER A 22 2.16 -5.89 6.17
N HIS A 23 1.57 -5.92 7.36
CA HIS A 23 0.94 -7.09 7.97
C HIS A 23 -0.41 -6.66 8.57
N VAL A 24 -1.48 -7.33 8.16
CA VAL A 24 -2.84 -7.07 8.62
C VAL A 24 -3.46 -8.35 9.12
N LEU A 25 -3.95 -8.30 10.36
CA LEU A 25 -4.72 -9.38 10.96
C LEU A 25 -6.22 -9.04 10.91
N ASN A 26 -6.97 -9.69 10.00
CA ASN A 26 -8.42 -9.55 9.98
C ASN A 26 -9.04 -10.60 10.93
N ARG A 27 -9.46 -10.13 12.10
CA ARG A 27 -10.08 -10.97 13.14
C ARG A 27 -11.46 -11.49 12.70
N PRO A 28 -12.39 -10.66 12.19
CA PRO A 28 -13.70 -11.13 11.71
C PRO A 28 -13.63 -12.23 10.65
N GLU A 29 -12.78 -12.07 9.65
CA GLU A 29 -12.67 -13.02 8.52
C GLU A 29 -11.71 -14.17 8.81
N LYS A 30 -11.08 -14.18 9.99
CA LYS A 30 -10.08 -15.17 10.40
C LYS A 30 -8.98 -15.32 9.34
N THR A 31 -8.56 -14.24 8.68
CA THR A 31 -7.47 -14.21 7.70
C THR A 31 -6.25 -13.46 8.22
N ASN A 32 -5.09 -13.88 7.76
CA ASN A 32 -3.84 -13.17 7.99
C ASN A 32 -3.27 -12.74 6.64
N THR A 33 -3.00 -11.45 6.47
CA THR A 33 -2.62 -10.90 5.17
C THR A 33 -1.32 -10.14 5.28
N PHE A 34 -0.46 -10.40 4.31
CA PHE A 34 0.86 -9.81 4.23
C PHE A 34 1.08 -9.15 2.90
N THR A 35 1.73 -8.00 2.92
CA THR A 35 2.16 -7.33 1.70
C THR A 35 3.68 -7.33 1.72
N VAL A 36 4.28 -7.95 0.72
CA VAL A 36 5.73 -8.10 0.61
C VAL A 36 6.21 -7.53 -0.72
N ALA A 37 7.37 -6.86 -0.71
CA ALA A 37 8.10 -6.60 -1.94
C ALA A 37 8.95 -7.83 -2.23
N VAL A 38 8.83 -8.38 -3.43
CA VAL A 38 9.65 -9.49 -3.92
C VAL A 38 10.17 -9.09 -5.30
N LEU A 39 11.49 -9.04 -5.47
CA LEU A 39 12.11 -8.53 -6.70
C LEU A 39 11.69 -7.08 -6.97
N ARG A 40 10.96 -6.81 -8.06
CA ARG A 40 10.39 -5.50 -8.42
C ARG A 40 8.85 -5.48 -8.38
N CYS A 41 8.22 -6.49 -7.79
CA CYS A 41 6.76 -6.56 -7.64
C CYS A 41 6.34 -6.49 -6.18
N VAL A 42 5.05 -6.23 -5.94
CA VAL A 42 4.42 -6.41 -4.64
C VAL A 42 3.58 -7.68 -4.68
N VAL A 43 3.63 -8.47 -3.62
CA VAL A 43 2.79 -9.65 -3.43
C VAL A 43 1.93 -9.48 -2.19
N HIS A 44 0.62 -9.58 -2.37
CA HIS A 44 -0.37 -9.69 -1.30
C HIS A 44 -0.62 -11.17 -1.03
N VAL A 45 -0.10 -11.64 0.10
CA VAL A 45 -0.19 -13.04 0.53
C VAL A 45 -1.33 -13.17 1.54
N ILE A 46 -2.37 -13.88 1.14
CA ILE A 46 -3.50 -14.23 1.99
C ILE A 46 -3.26 -15.61 2.57
N ILE A 47 -3.37 -15.68 3.89
CA ILE A 47 -3.30 -16.93 4.62
C ILE A 47 -4.67 -17.18 5.27
N PRO A 48 -5.47 -18.11 4.73
CA PRO A 48 -6.68 -18.55 5.40
C PRO A 48 -6.30 -19.31 6.68
N ARG A 49 -6.91 -18.97 7.82
CA ARG A 49 -6.73 -19.79 9.02
C ARG A 49 -7.41 -21.14 8.81
N LEU A 50 -6.72 -22.21 9.17
CA LEU A 50 -7.27 -23.56 9.25
C LEU A 50 -8.58 -23.54 10.06
N ALA A 51 -9.56 -24.34 9.63
CA ALA A 51 -10.89 -24.39 10.22
C ALA A 51 -10.82 -24.49 11.75
N ALA A 52 -11.54 -23.60 12.43
CA ALA A 52 -11.63 -23.51 13.87
C ALA A 52 -12.26 -24.78 14.45
N GLY A 53 -11.44 -25.77 14.76
CA GLY A 53 -11.82 -26.91 15.59
C GLY A 53 -11.57 -26.68 17.09
N GLY A 54 -11.27 -25.45 17.56
CA GLY A 54 -10.85 -25.29 18.95
C GLY A 54 -10.90 -23.91 19.60
N LEU A 55 -11.53 -22.89 19.01
CA LEU A 55 -11.55 -21.55 19.61
C LEU A 55 -12.91 -20.84 19.58
N ASP A 56 -14.00 -21.54 19.28
CA ASP A 56 -15.37 -21.02 19.42
C ASP A 56 -16.08 -21.71 20.60
N GLN A 57 -15.60 -21.48 21.83
CA GLN A 57 -16.48 -21.47 23.01
C GLN A 57 -16.08 -20.29 23.91
N ASP A 58 -17.09 -19.54 24.33
CA ASP A 58 -17.08 -18.47 25.33
C ASP A 58 -16.51 -17.11 24.96
N SER A 59 -17.27 -16.37 24.15
CA SER A 59 -17.49 -14.93 24.47
C SER A 59 -18.76 -14.39 23.80
N THR A 60 -19.89 -15.02 24.03
CA THR A 60 -21.20 -14.38 23.80
C THR A 60 -22.18 -14.86 24.85
N GLU A 61 -22.17 -14.23 26.03
CA GLU A 61 -23.40 -13.90 26.75
C GLU A 61 -23.12 -12.92 27.91
N ARG A 62 -23.73 -11.73 27.80
CA ARG A 62 -23.89 -10.82 28.93
C ARG A 62 -25.01 -11.36 29.82
N GLY A 63 -24.66 -11.67 31.07
CA GLY A 63 -25.52 -11.48 32.23
C GLY A 63 -26.15 -12.73 32.83
N LYS A 64 -25.62 -13.17 33.98
CA LYS A 64 -26.33 -13.29 35.26
C LYS A 64 -25.38 -13.84 36.34
N THR A 65 -25.49 -13.25 37.52
CA THR A 65 -24.98 -13.73 38.80
C THR A 65 -25.15 -15.24 39.00
N ALA A 66 -24.08 -15.95 39.35
CA ALA A 66 -23.94 -16.67 40.63
C ALA A 66 -22.77 -17.68 40.63
N THR A 67 -22.10 -17.72 41.79
CA THR A 67 -21.33 -18.84 42.36
C THR A 67 -19.98 -19.22 41.75
N LYS A 68 -18.93 -18.91 42.52
CA LYS A 68 -17.65 -19.62 42.58
C LYS A 68 -17.89 -21.13 42.51
N THR A 69 -17.50 -21.76 41.42
CA THR A 69 -17.14 -23.17 41.41
C THR A 69 -15.81 -23.27 40.71
N THR A 70 -14.81 -23.66 41.48
CA THR A 70 -13.42 -23.85 41.08
C THR A 70 -13.37 -24.95 40.01
N LEU A 71 -13.33 -24.55 38.74
CA LEU A 71 -12.91 -25.41 37.65
C LEU A 71 -11.49 -24.98 37.28
N ALA A 72 -10.55 -25.92 37.43
CA ALA A 72 -9.16 -25.74 37.09
C ALA A 72 -9.05 -25.37 35.60
N THR A 73 -8.87 -24.09 35.31
CA THR A 73 -8.46 -23.62 33.99
C THR A 73 -7.00 -23.99 33.83
N SER A 74 -6.71 -24.94 32.94
CA SER A 74 -5.34 -25.19 32.49
C SER A 74 -4.79 -23.88 31.91
N GLU A 75 -3.86 -23.26 32.61
CA GLU A 75 -3.18 -22.02 32.20
C GLU A 75 -2.23 -22.21 30.98
N ASP A 76 -2.25 -23.38 30.32
CA ASP A 76 -1.30 -23.76 29.27
C ASP A 76 -1.81 -23.61 27.83
N SER A 77 -2.98 -23.02 27.60
CA SER A 77 -3.42 -22.76 26.21
C SER A 77 -2.76 -21.46 25.71
N PRO A 78 -1.89 -21.52 24.68
CA PRO A 78 -1.26 -20.32 24.14
C PRO A 78 -2.32 -19.32 23.70
N CYS A 79 -2.13 -18.04 24.06
CA CYS A 79 -3.07 -17.01 23.65
C CYS A 79 -3.14 -16.94 22.11
N PHE A 80 -4.26 -16.43 21.60
CA PHE A 80 -4.53 -16.34 20.16
C PHE A 80 -3.39 -15.69 19.37
N GLU A 81 -2.76 -14.68 19.95
CA GLU A 81 -1.59 -14.01 19.40
C GLU A 81 -0.37 -14.95 19.31
N THR A 82 -0.10 -15.80 20.30
CA THR A 82 1.01 -16.78 20.28
C THR A 82 0.80 -17.85 19.22
N ILE A 83 -0.42 -18.41 19.10
CA ILE A 83 -0.75 -19.38 18.05
C ILE A 83 -0.57 -18.77 16.66
N LEU A 84 -0.92 -17.48 16.53
CA LEU A 84 -0.73 -16.74 15.29
C LEU A 84 0.74 -16.57 14.95
N TYR A 85 1.60 -16.18 15.90
CA TYR A 85 3.04 -16.06 15.68
C TYR A 85 3.69 -17.40 15.33
N ASP A 86 3.30 -18.49 15.98
CA ASP A 86 3.82 -19.83 15.66
C ASP A 86 3.38 -20.32 14.27
N ALA A 87 2.14 -20.01 13.88
CA ALA A 87 1.65 -20.28 12.52
C ALA A 87 2.35 -19.39 11.48
N MET A 88 2.69 -18.16 11.85
CA MET A 88 3.48 -17.25 11.02
C MET A 88 4.86 -17.83 10.76
N ASP A 89 5.64 -18.21 11.77
CA ASP A 89 6.99 -18.76 11.57
C ASP A 89 7.00 -20.00 10.65
N ARG A 90 5.96 -20.83 10.71
CA ARG A 90 5.81 -22.02 9.84
C ARG A 90 5.55 -21.69 8.38
N TRP A 91 4.77 -20.65 8.09
CA TRP A 91 4.31 -20.34 6.74
C TRP A 91 5.07 -19.21 6.07
N TRP A 92 5.64 -18.31 6.87
CA TRP A 92 6.25 -17.07 6.42
C TRP A 92 7.50 -17.29 5.58
N GLY A 93 8.57 -17.83 6.17
CA GLY A 93 9.82 -18.08 5.46
C GLY A 93 9.64 -19.08 4.30
N PRO A 94 9.15 -20.30 4.55
CA PRO A 94 8.95 -21.31 3.51
C PRO A 94 7.97 -20.87 2.42
N GLY A 95 6.85 -20.23 2.79
CA GLY A 95 5.84 -19.79 1.83
C GLY A 95 6.33 -18.68 0.90
N ILE A 96 7.03 -17.68 1.43
CA ILE A 96 7.63 -16.62 0.59
C ILE A 96 8.68 -17.21 -0.37
N LEU A 97 9.47 -18.21 0.04
CA LEU A 97 10.40 -18.90 -0.85
C LEU A 97 9.69 -19.66 -1.97
N VAL A 98 8.54 -20.30 -1.69
CA VAL A 98 7.73 -20.96 -2.72
C VAL A 98 7.19 -19.91 -3.70
N ILE A 99 6.63 -18.81 -3.22
CA ILE A 99 6.15 -17.70 -4.06
C ILE A 99 7.28 -17.16 -4.93
N LYS A 100 8.44 -16.84 -4.36
CA LYS A 100 9.60 -16.34 -5.11
C LYS A 100 10.01 -17.28 -6.23
N LYS A 101 10.03 -18.59 -5.99
CA LYS A 101 10.35 -19.60 -7.03
C LYS A 101 9.31 -19.62 -8.14
N LEU A 102 8.02 -19.53 -7.80
CA LEU A 102 6.95 -19.46 -8.79
C LEU A 102 7.09 -18.19 -9.65
N LEU A 103 7.32 -17.04 -9.02
CA LEU A 103 7.48 -15.76 -9.73
C LEU A 103 8.75 -15.73 -10.60
N ALA A 104 9.84 -16.35 -10.16
CA ALA A 104 11.07 -16.46 -10.96
C ALA A 104 10.89 -17.27 -12.25
N SER A 105 9.87 -18.13 -12.33
CA SER A 105 9.54 -18.90 -13.53
C SER A 105 8.55 -18.18 -14.48
N ALA A 106 8.02 -17.02 -14.07
CA ALA A 106 7.08 -16.23 -14.86
C ALA A 106 7.79 -15.26 -15.83
N ARG A 107 7.02 -14.67 -16.76
CA ARG A 107 7.47 -13.51 -17.57
C ARG A 107 7.88 -12.34 -16.67
N SER A 108 8.45 -11.25 -17.21
CA SER A 108 8.72 -10.05 -16.39
C SER A 108 7.43 -9.59 -15.69
N LEU A 109 7.49 -9.52 -14.37
CA LEU A 109 6.44 -9.05 -13.45
C LEU A 109 6.83 -7.70 -12.83
N ASP A 110 7.72 -6.95 -13.49
CA ASP A 110 8.24 -5.71 -12.94
C ASP A 110 7.09 -4.71 -12.70
N GLY A 111 7.00 -4.21 -11.47
CA GLY A 111 5.95 -3.29 -11.04
C GLY A 111 4.58 -3.94 -10.76
N ALA A 112 4.39 -5.23 -11.04
CA ALA A 112 3.13 -5.94 -10.85
C ALA A 112 2.67 -5.97 -9.36
N GLN A 113 1.37 -6.19 -9.16
CA GLN A 113 0.75 -6.32 -7.84
C GLN A 113 0.04 -7.67 -7.74
N ILE A 114 0.76 -8.69 -7.28
CA ILE A 114 0.34 -10.09 -7.32
C ILE A 114 -0.51 -10.44 -6.09
N TRP A 115 -1.62 -11.14 -6.30
CA TRP A 115 -2.35 -11.83 -5.25
C TRP A 115 -1.94 -13.29 -5.18
N ALA A 116 -1.63 -13.76 -3.97
CA ALA A 116 -1.27 -15.14 -3.71
C ALA A 116 -1.92 -15.65 -2.43
N ARG A 117 -2.19 -16.95 -2.38
CA ARG A 117 -2.64 -17.66 -1.19
C ARG A 117 -1.63 -18.69 -0.75
N LEU A 118 -1.42 -18.82 0.56
CA LEU A 118 -0.69 -19.93 1.15
C LEU A 118 -1.66 -20.92 1.76
N GLN A 119 -1.42 -22.21 1.55
CA GLN A 119 -2.19 -23.28 2.16
C GLN A 119 -1.27 -24.44 2.55
N THR A 120 -1.75 -25.31 3.44
CA THR A 120 -1.07 -26.58 3.74
C THR A 120 -1.68 -27.68 2.89
N ASN A 121 -0.85 -28.39 2.14
CA ASN A 121 -1.27 -29.57 1.39
C ASN A 121 -1.69 -30.67 2.39
N THR A 122 -2.92 -31.17 2.24
CA THR A 122 -3.51 -32.14 3.16
C THR A 122 -2.91 -33.53 3.07
N GLU A 123 -2.23 -33.87 1.97
CA GLU A 123 -1.63 -35.19 1.74
C GLU A 123 -0.21 -35.29 2.31
N ASN A 124 0.58 -34.21 2.21
CA ASN A 124 1.99 -34.23 2.57
C ASN A 124 2.39 -33.23 3.68
N GLY A 125 1.45 -32.40 4.13
CA GLY A 125 1.66 -31.41 5.20
C GLY A 125 2.56 -30.24 4.84
N LYS A 126 2.98 -30.10 3.57
CA LYS A 126 3.86 -29.01 3.12
C LYS A 126 3.08 -27.75 2.80
N VAL A 127 3.76 -26.61 2.92
CA VAL A 127 3.24 -25.31 2.49
C VAL A 127 3.26 -25.23 0.97
N GLU A 128 2.13 -24.87 0.38
CA GLU A 128 1.96 -24.57 -1.03
C GLU A 128 1.52 -23.14 -1.22
N ALA A 129 1.95 -22.54 -2.33
CA ALA A 129 1.50 -21.23 -2.75
C ALA A 129 0.68 -21.33 -4.04
N ILE A 130 -0.42 -20.61 -4.08
CA ILE A 130 -1.26 -20.44 -5.26
C ILE A 130 -1.15 -18.98 -5.67
N ILE A 131 -0.79 -18.72 -6.93
CA ILE A 131 -0.83 -17.38 -7.51
C ILE A 131 -2.22 -17.19 -8.12
N ASP A 132 -3.01 -16.27 -7.54
CA ASP A 132 -4.37 -16.00 -8.01
C ASP A 132 -4.37 -15.01 -9.19
N GLY A 133 -3.32 -14.18 -9.34
CA GLY A 133 -3.08 -13.34 -10.53
C GLY A 133 -2.49 -11.97 -10.21
N ASP A 134 -2.19 -11.20 -11.24
CA ASP A 134 -1.82 -9.78 -11.15
C ASP A 134 -3.06 -8.89 -11.08
N LEU A 135 -3.17 -8.10 -10.01
CA LEU A 135 -4.25 -7.14 -9.82
C LEU A 135 -4.35 -6.18 -11.00
N LEU A 136 -3.22 -5.72 -11.52
CA LEU A 136 -3.19 -4.69 -12.56
C LEU A 136 -3.41 -5.32 -13.94
N GLY A 137 -2.60 -6.31 -14.32
CA GLY A 137 -2.65 -6.95 -15.64
C GLY A 137 -3.78 -7.95 -15.85
N ASP A 138 -4.03 -8.86 -14.92
CA ASP A 138 -5.00 -9.95 -15.12
C ASP A 138 -6.41 -9.51 -14.72
N MET A 139 -6.51 -8.77 -13.61
CA MET A 139 -7.78 -8.46 -12.97
C MET A 139 -8.36 -7.10 -13.41
N LEU A 140 -7.56 -6.04 -13.41
CA LEU A 140 -8.07 -4.69 -13.66
C LEU A 140 -8.06 -4.33 -15.14
N MET A 141 -6.94 -4.54 -15.82
CA MET A 141 -6.70 -4.11 -17.21
C MET A 141 -7.81 -4.54 -18.20
N PRO A 142 -8.33 -5.79 -18.19
CA PRO A 142 -9.39 -6.18 -19.14
C PRO A 142 -10.72 -5.40 -19.00
N ARG A 143 -10.87 -4.63 -17.91
CA ARG A 143 -12.11 -3.96 -17.51
C ARG A 143 -12.03 -2.43 -17.55
N VAL A 144 -10.84 -1.88 -17.79
CA VAL A 144 -10.60 -0.43 -17.80
C VAL A 144 -10.30 0.04 -19.22
N PRO A 145 -10.76 1.25 -19.60
CA PRO A 145 -10.48 1.80 -20.91
C PRO A 145 -9.00 2.15 -21.06
N SER A 146 -8.47 1.93 -22.27
CA SER A 146 -7.16 2.43 -22.65
C SER A 146 -7.14 3.96 -22.74
N LEU A 147 -5.96 4.52 -22.52
CA LEU A 147 -5.67 5.93 -22.67
C LEU A 147 -5.73 6.36 -24.13
N LYS A 148 -6.22 7.58 -24.34
CA LYS A 148 -6.11 8.26 -25.62
C LYS A 148 -4.74 8.93 -25.75
N PRO A 149 -4.19 9.09 -26.97
CA PRO A 149 -2.86 9.68 -27.17
C PRO A 149 -2.65 11.06 -26.52
N GLU A 150 -3.69 11.89 -26.49
CA GLU A 150 -3.65 13.24 -25.92
C GLU A 150 -3.91 13.30 -24.40
N GLU A 151 -4.38 12.20 -23.81
CA GLU A 151 -4.77 12.15 -22.40
C GLU A 151 -3.53 12.27 -21.50
N TYR A 152 -3.59 13.19 -20.53
CA TYR A 152 -2.47 13.47 -19.61
C TYR A 152 -1.17 13.91 -20.29
N SER A 153 -1.22 14.45 -21.50
CA SER A 153 -0.05 14.94 -22.24
C SER A 153 0.75 16.04 -21.53
N SER A 154 0.20 16.68 -20.49
CA SER A 154 0.87 17.68 -19.67
C SER A 154 1.89 17.10 -18.69
N VAL A 155 1.93 15.78 -18.49
CA VAL A 155 2.87 15.10 -17.59
C VAL A 155 3.53 13.90 -18.29
N PRO A 156 4.77 13.53 -17.91
CA PRO A 156 5.42 12.33 -18.42
C PRO A 156 4.63 11.05 -18.16
N HIS A 157 4.77 10.07 -19.07
CA HIS A 157 4.22 8.73 -18.92
C HIS A 157 5.35 7.77 -18.58
N LEU A 158 5.19 7.03 -17.48
CA LEU A 158 6.12 6.00 -17.03
C LEU A 158 5.49 4.63 -17.17
N GLU A 159 6.23 3.67 -17.70
CA GLU A 159 5.81 2.27 -17.70
C GLU A 159 5.87 1.70 -16.28
N LEU A 160 4.90 0.88 -15.90
CA LEU A 160 4.85 0.26 -14.57
C LEU A 160 6.15 -0.48 -14.21
N GLY A 161 6.79 -1.13 -15.20
CA GLY A 161 8.06 -1.84 -15.03
C GLY A 161 9.25 -0.94 -14.66
N SER A 162 9.16 0.38 -14.87
CA SER A 162 10.20 1.34 -14.48
C SER A 162 10.23 1.61 -12.97
N LEU A 163 9.32 1.03 -12.19
CA LEU A 163 9.21 1.22 -10.75
C LEU A 163 9.81 0.04 -9.99
N ALA A 164 10.51 0.35 -8.90
CA ALA A 164 10.93 -0.62 -7.89
C ALA A 164 10.35 -0.24 -6.54
N TYR A 165 9.53 -1.11 -5.96
CA TYR A 165 8.90 -0.88 -4.66
C TYR A 165 9.94 -0.94 -3.53
N THR A 166 10.09 0.16 -2.80
CA THR A 166 11.04 0.28 -1.69
C THR A 166 10.37 0.36 -0.34
N GLY A 167 9.05 0.58 -0.28
CA GLY A 167 8.28 0.70 0.96
C GLY A 167 6.81 1.01 0.72
N ILE A 168 6.05 1.22 1.80
CA ILE A 168 4.63 1.58 1.75
C ILE A 168 4.31 2.64 2.81
N TYR A 169 3.43 3.58 2.49
CA TYR A 169 2.79 4.47 3.49
C TYR A 169 1.44 3.91 3.93
N LYS A 170 0.62 3.56 2.94
CA LYS A 170 -0.66 2.87 3.10
C LYS A 170 -0.92 2.05 1.84
N LEU A 171 -1.84 1.09 1.90
CA LEU A 171 -2.22 0.30 0.72
C LEU A 171 -2.58 1.21 -0.47
N GLY A 172 -1.95 0.94 -1.61
CA GLY A 172 -2.05 1.76 -2.82
C GLY A 172 -1.21 3.05 -2.82
N VAL A 173 -0.38 3.31 -1.80
CA VAL A 173 0.55 4.44 -1.73
C VAL A 173 1.94 3.93 -1.36
N TRP A 174 2.77 3.79 -2.39
CA TRP A 174 4.03 3.07 -2.34
C TRP A 174 5.22 4.02 -2.38
N LYS A 175 6.26 3.72 -1.60
CA LYS A 175 7.59 4.31 -1.80
C LYS A 175 8.24 3.55 -2.96
N VAL A 176 8.74 4.27 -3.97
CA VAL A 176 9.34 3.65 -5.15
C VAL A 176 10.65 4.33 -5.53
N ASP A 177 11.56 3.54 -6.08
CA ASP A 177 12.66 4.02 -6.91
C ASP A 177 12.20 4.01 -8.36
N ILE A 178 12.56 5.05 -9.12
CA ILE A 178 12.15 5.24 -10.50
C ILE A 178 13.36 5.24 -11.42
N ASP A 179 13.31 4.34 -12.41
CA ASP A 179 14.20 4.32 -13.55
C ASP A 179 13.65 5.27 -14.63
N TRP A 180 13.92 6.56 -14.50
CA TRP A 180 13.44 7.56 -15.46
C TRP A 180 14.06 7.30 -16.85
N PRO A 181 13.27 7.24 -17.94
CA PRO A 181 13.82 7.19 -19.27
C PRO A 181 14.70 8.44 -19.49
N SER A 182 16.00 8.24 -19.72
CA SER A 182 17.01 9.33 -19.77
C SER A 182 16.72 10.35 -20.89
N LYS A 183 17.25 11.58 -20.97
CA LYS A 183 17.84 12.64 -20.10
C LYS A 183 18.32 13.67 -21.15
N HIS A 184 17.45 14.52 -21.67
CA HIS A 184 17.95 15.70 -22.36
C HIS A 184 18.60 16.62 -21.33
N ALA A 185 19.68 17.32 -21.71
CA ALA A 185 20.43 18.21 -20.80
C ALA A 185 19.60 19.37 -20.24
N TYR A 186 18.36 19.55 -20.71
CA TYR A 186 17.40 20.57 -20.31
C TYR A 186 16.22 20.01 -19.49
N ASP A 187 16.18 18.69 -19.23
CA ASP A 187 15.10 18.10 -18.47
C ASP A 187 15.24 18.47 -16.98
N ARG A 188 14.09 18.77 -16.36
CA ARG A 188 14.03 19.02 -14.92
C ARG A 188 14.65 17.84 -14.17
N PRO A 189 15.37 18.08 -13.05
CA PRO A 189 15.91 16.99 -12.25
C PRO A 189 14.75 16.08 -11.79
N THR A 190 14.77 14.84 -12.26
CA THR A 190 13.78 13.84 -11.90
C THR A 190 14.24 13.11 -10.63
N PRO A 191 13.40 13.05 -9.57
CA PRO A 191 13.81 12.44 -8.32
C PRO A 191 13.90 10.91 -8.48
N LYS A 192 15.01 10.31 -8.04
CA LYS A 192 15.15 8.85 -7.99
C LYS A 192 14.11 8.21 -7.08
N HIS A 193 13.81 8.86 -5.96
CA HIS A 193 12.86 8.37 -4.95
C HIS A 193 11.57 9.18 -5.02
N ALA A 194 10.44 8.49 -5.15
CA ALA A 194 9.14 9.14 -5.23
C ALA A 194 8.04 8.27 -4.61
N ILE A 195 6.81 8.76 -4.65
CA ILE A 195 5.64 8.05 -4.15
C ILE A 195 4.77 7.68 -5.34
N PHE A 196 4.49 6.38 -5.47
CA PHE A 196 3.55 5.86 -6.46
C PHE A 196 2.20 5.65 -5.81
N LYS A 197 1.18 6.39 -6.27
CA LYS A 197 -0.20 6.17 -5.88
C LYS A 197 -0.90 5.32 -6.94
N SER A 198 -1.24 4.09 -6.59
CA SER A 198 -1.93 3.12 -7.45
C SER A 198 -3.37 2.89 -6.99
N VAL A 199 -4.04 1.94 -7.62
CA VAL A 199 -5.30 1.39 -7.11
C VAL A 199 -5.07 0.81 -5.70
N ALA A 200 -5.86 1.27 -4.74
CA ALA A 200 -5.80 0.85 -3.35
C ALA A 200 -6.91 -0.18 -3.07
N VAL A 201 -6.56 -1.47 -3.10
CA VAL A 201 -7.47 -2.55 -2.69
C VAL A 201 -7.04 -3.04 -1.30
N PRO A 202 -7.95 -3.07 -0.30
CA PRO A 202 -7.68 -3.73 0.96
C PRO A 202 -7.24 -5.17 0.73
N ALA A 203 -6.13 -5.57 1.34
CA ALA A 203 -5.49 -6.85 1.02
C ALA A 203 -6.31 -8.07 1.49
N ASP A 204 -7.26 -7.87 2.41
CA ASP A 204 -8.21 -8.86 2.91
C ASP A 204 -9.43 -9.06 2.01
N ILE A 205 -9.70 -8.17 1.06
CA ILE A 205 -10.80 -8.34 0.11
C ILE A 205 -10.41 -9.32 -0.98
N PHE A 206 -11.14 -10.43 -1.06
CA PHE A 206 -11.00 -11.41 -2.13
C PHE A 206 -12.37 -11.95 -2.58
N PRO A 207 -12.66 -12.01 -3.89
CA PRO A 207 -11.78 -11.63 -5.00
C PRO A 207 -11.78 -10.09 -5.21
N PRO A 208 -10.64 -9.48 -5.61
CA PRO A 208 -10.43 -8.03 -5.46
C PRO A 208 -11.04 -7.17 -6.57
N GLU A 209 -11.55 -7.77 -7.67
CA GLU A 209 -11.78 -7.09 -8.96
C GLU A 209 -12.83 -5.98 -8.87
N ALA A 210 -13.98 -6.24 -8.24
CA ALA A 210 -15.06 -5.27 -8.13
C ALA A 210 -14.61 -4.02 -7.32
N THR A 211 -13.85 -4.26 -6.25
CA THR A 211 -13.27 -3.20 -5.42
C THR A 211 -12.17 -2.47 -6.18
N ALA A 212 -11.30 -3.19 -6.90
CA ALA A 212 -10.25 -2.63 -7.73
C ALA A 212 -10.80 -1.65 -8.76
N LEU A 213 -11.89 -2.01 -9.46
CA LEU A 213 -12.52 -1.15 -10.45
C LEU A 213 -13.09 0.14 -9.83
N LYS A 214 -13.70 0.04 -8.63
CA LYS A 214 -14.19 1.22 -7.89
C LYS A 214 -13.04 2.13 -7.46
N CYS A 215 -11.96 1.55 -6.94
CA CYS A 215 -10.77 2.28 -6.51
C CYS A 215 -10.03 2.92 -7.69
N TRP A 216 -10.00 2.25 -8.84
CA TRP A 216 -9.45 2.79 -10.09
C TRP A 216 -10.21 4.05 -10.52
N LYS A 217 -11.55 4.00 -10.59
CA LYS A 217 -12.36 5.19 -10.95
C LYS A 217 -12.09 6.39 -10.05
N ARG A 218 -11.90 6.15 -8.75
CA ARG A 218 -11.54 7.20 -7.77
C ARG A 218 -10.16 7.78 -8.06
N MET A 219 -9.17 6.92 -8.31
CA MET A 219 -7.80 7.32 -8.63
C MET A 219 -7.73 8.13 -9.94
N VAL A 220 -8.47 7.71 -10.98
CA VAL A 220 -8.62 8.48 -12.23
C VAL A 220 -9.24 9.85 -11.95
N SER A 221 -10.36 9.90 -11.23
CA SER A 221 -11.02 11.17 -10.88
C SER A 221 -10.08 12.12 -10.12
N GLU A 222 -9.24 11.57 -9.24
CA GLU A 222 -8.26 12.34 -8.48
C GLU A 222 -7.20 12.98 -9.40
N ILE A 223 -6.53 12.19 -10.25
CA ILE A 223 -5.49 12.70 -11.15
C ILE A 223 -6.06 13.68 -12.17
N THR A 224 -7.24 13.39 -12.74
CA THR A 224 -7.92 14.31 -13.68
C THR A 224 -8.29 15.63 -13.01
N THR A 225 -8.68 15.62 -11.72
CA THR A 225 -9.00 16.84 -10.99
C THR A 225 -7.75 17.64 -10.66
N LEU A 226 -6.69 16.97 -10.21
CA LEU A 226 -5.45 17.60 -9.82
C LEU A 226 -4.79 18.34 -10.99
N LEU A 227 -4.82 17.76 -12.18
CA LEU A 227 -4.25 18.34 -13.40
C LEU A 227 -5.07 19.52 -13.97
N LYS A 228 -6.31 19.74 -13.51
CA LYS A 228 -7.08 20.95 -13.86
C LYS A 228 -6.65 22.17 -13.06
N ILE A 229 -6.00 21.97 -11.91
CA ILE A 229 -5.57 23.05 -11.03
C ILE A 229 -4.25 23.61 -11.60
N PRO A 230 -4.16 24.91 -11.89
CA PRO A 230 -2.89 25.52 -12.29
C PRO A 230 -1.79 25.25 -11.24
N PRO A 231 -0.52 25.03 -11.65
CA PRO A 231 0.54 24.71 -10.70
C PRO A 231 0.65 25.72 -9.55
N HIS A 232 0.80 25.22 -8.32
CA HIS A 232 0.89 26.03 -7.10
C HIS A 232 1.84 25.38 -6.09
N PRO A 233 2.72 26.14 -5.40
CA PRO A 233 3.74 25.56 -4.53
C PRO A 233 3.20 24.75 -3.34
N GLN A 234 2.00 25.10 -2.84
CA GLN A 234 1.33 24.40 -1.73
C GLN A 234 0.34 23.31 -2.20
N ILE A 235 0.29 22.98 -3.50
CA ILE A 235 -0.58 21.91 -4.01
C ILE A 235 0.32 20.84 -4.61
N VAL A 236 0.09 19.58 -4.21
CA VAL A 236 0.80 18.44 -4.79
C VAL A 236 0.58 18.42 -6.30
N GLN A 237 1.65 18.35 -7.08
CA GLN A 237 1.56 18.21 -8.54
C GLN A 237 2.10 16.83 -8.94
N PRO A 238 1.42 16.10 -9.84
CA PRO A 238 1.93 14.85 -10.38
C PRO A 238 3.27 15.06 -11.07
N LEU A 239 4.23 14.18 -10.80
CA LEU A 239 5.50 14.14 -11.51
C LEU A 239 5.39 13.36 -12.82
N ALA A 240 4.52 12.35 -12.85
CA ALA A 240 4.23 11.50 -14.00
C ALA A 240 2.92 10.73 -13.77
N ILE A 241 2.33 10.22 -14.84
CA ILE A 241 1.38 9.09 -14.75
C ILE A 241 2.11 7.77 -14.95
N VAL A 242 1.54 6.69 -14.42
CA VAL A 242 2.06 5.34 -14.57
C VAL A 242 1.08 4.53 -15.41
N VAL A 243 1.61 3.90 -16.46
CA VAL A 243 0.85 3.14 -17.43
C VAL A 243 1.30 1.68 -17.48
N LEU A 244 0.36 0.80 -17.78
CA LEU A 244 0.64 -0.58 -18.15
C LEU A 244 0.57 -0.68 -19.68
N LYS A 245 1.67 -1.11 -20.31
CA LYS A 245 1.75 -1.35 -21.75
C LYS A 245 1.50 -2.82 -22.09
N GLN A 246 0.86 -3.06 -23.24
CA GLN A 246 0.78 -4.37 -23.86
C GLN A 246 1.11 -4.27 -25.35
N ASP A 247 1.78 -5.30 -25.86
CA ASP A 247 2.14 -5.37 -27.27
C ASP A 247 0.91 -5.21 -28.17
N GLY A 248 0.90 -4.15 -28.97
CA GLY A 248 -0.17 -3.86 -29.92
C GLY A 248 -1.47 -3.33 -29.32
N GLN A 249 -1.51 -3.01 -28.02
CA GLN A 249 -2.65 -2.39 -27.32
C GLN A 249 -2.30 -0.97 -26.87
N ALA A 250 -3.32 -0.14 -26.69
CA ALA A 250 -3.14 1.18 -26.11
C ALA A 250 -2.93 1.12 -24.59
N ASP A 251 -2.08 2.00 -24.09
CA ASP A 251 -1.65 2.08 -22.69
C ASP A 251 -2.82 2.21 -21.72
N THR A 252 -2.71 1.64 -20.53
CA THR A 252 -3.73 1.72 -19.49
C THR A 252 -3.21 2.47 -18.26
N LEU A 253 -3.96 3.47 -17.77
CA LEU A 253 -3.61 4.19 -16.55
C LEU A 253 -3.78 3.31 -15.31
N VAL A 254 -2.70 3.11 -14.56
CA VAL A 254 -2.69 2.29 -13.33
C VAL A 254 -2.36 3.10 -12.06
N GLY A 255 -1.86 4.33 -12.22
CA GLY A 255 -1.62 5.24 -11.11
C GLY A 255 -0.81 6.46 -11.52
N TRP A 256 -0.22 7.14 -10.54
CA TRP A 256 0.57 8.35 -10.78
C TRP A 256 1.66 8.53 -9.73
N ILE A 257 2.70 9.28 -10.10
CA ILE A 257 3.85 9.58 -9.26
C ILE A 257 3.68 10.96 -8.62
N MET A 258 3.87 11.05 -7.31
CA MET A 258 3.97 12.30 -6.58
C MET A 258 5.35 12.45 -5.90
N PRO A 259 5.78 13.67 -5.57
CA PRO A 259 7.00 13.90 -4.82
C PRO A 259 7.00 13.19 -3.46
N LYS A 260 8.19 12.86 -2.95
CA LYS A 260 8.34 12.42 -1.56
C LYS A 260 8.16 13.62 -0.63
N TYR A 261 7.32 13.44 0.38
CA TYR A 261 7.09 14.39 1.46
C TYR A 261 7.62 13.78 2.78
N ALA A 262 7.90 14.64 3.75
CA ALA A 262 8.42 14.22 5.05
C ALA A 262 7.39 13.44 5.88
N GLY A 263 6.09 13.68 5.67
CA GLY A 263 5.01 12.98 6.34
C GLY A 263 3.73 13.80 6.37
N SER A 264 2.69 13.26 7.02
CA SER A 264 1.47 13.99 7.35
C SER A 264 1.62 14.78 8.65
N ILE A 265 0.68 15.69 8.90
CA ILE A 265 0.66 16.54 10.12
C ILE A 265 0.73 15.70 11.41
N TRP A 266 0.07 14.54 11.47
CA TRP A 266 0.02 13.72 12.68
C TRP A 266 1.37 13.21 13.15
N ALA A 267 2.32 12.99 12.24
CA ALA A 267 3.64 12.47 12.57
C ALA A 267 4.43 13.41 13.49
N PHE A 268 3.96 14.64 13.68
CA PHE A 268 4.63 15.67 14.45
C PHE A 268 3.73 16.37 15.47
N TRP A 269 2.61 15.74 15.84
CA TRP A 269 1.60 16.35 16.70
C TRP A 269 2.13 16.78 18.07
N ASP A 270 3.10 16.04 18.60
CA ASP A 270 3.77 16.28 19.88
C ASP A 270 4.68 17.52 19.88
N ARG A 271 4.95 18.12 18.72
CA ARG A 271 5.92 19.21 18.54
C ARG A 271 5.31 20.51 18.05
N TYR A 272 3.98 20.62 18.05
CA TYR A 272 3.30 21.83 17.56
C TYR A 272 3.32 22.98 18.55
N ASP A 273 3.88 24.11 18.11
CA ASP A 273 3.66 25.42 18.70
C ASP A 273 2.88 26.34 17.72
N LEU A 274 2.48 27.51 18.23
CA LEU A 274 1.78 28.52 17.42
C LEU A 274 2.65 29.10 16.31
N GLY A 275 3.97 29.13 16.49
CA GLY A 275 4.92 29.62 15.49
C GLY A 275 4.90 28.78 14.21
N TRP A 276 4.60 27.48 14.34
CA TRP A 276 4.43 26.58 13.21
C TRP A 276 2.98 26.47 12.71
N ALA A 277 2.01 26.42 13.63
CA ALA A 277 0.62 26.21 13.28
C ALA A 277 0.05 27.34 12.39
N ILE A 278 0.45 28.59 12.65
CA ILE A 278 -0.02 29.75 11.88
C ILE A 278 0.42 29.67 10.41
N PRO A 279 1.72 29.53 10.07
CA PRO A 279 2.15 29.34 8.68
C PRO A 279 1.48 28.15 7.98
N LEU A 280 1.33 27.01 8.65
CA LEU A 280 0.66 25.85 8.05
C LEU A 280 -0.79 26.17 7.65
N VAL A 281 -1.55 26.78 8.56
CA VAL A 281 -2.96 27.12 8.27
C VAL A 281 -3.04 28.18 7.16
N GLN A 282 -2.10 29.13 7.13
CA GLN A 282 -2.02 30.12 6.05
C GLN A 282 -1.71 29.48 4.69
N ASP A 283 -0.73 28.57 4.63
CA ASP A 283 -0.38 27.82 3.42
C ASP A 283 -1.55 26.96 2.91
N ALA A 284 -2.24 26.27 3.82
CA ALA A 284 -3.42 25.48 3.49
C ALA A 284 -4.57 26.35 2.99
N ALA A 285 -4.82 27.49 3.63
CA ALA A 285 -5.85 28.44 3.20
C ALA A 285 -5.54 29.04 1.82
N GLU A 286 -4.28 29.34 1.53
CA GLU A 286 -3.84 29.84 0.22
C GLU A 286 -4.04 28.77 -0.87
N ALA A 287 -3.63 27.53 -0.60
CA ALA A 287 -3.84 26.41 -1.51
C ALA A 287 -5.34 26.22 -1.83
N LEU A 288 -6.20 26.23 -0.80
CA LEU A 288 -7.64 26.11 -0.96
C LEU A 288 -8.23 27.27 -1.79
N ARG A 289 -7.79 28.49 -1.52
CA ARG A 289 -8.19 29.67 -2.30
C ARG A 289 -7.81 29.51 -3.77
N HIS A 290 -6.62 29.00 -4.05
CA HIS A 290 -6.15 28.73 -5.41
C HIS A 290 -7.00 27.65 -6.11
N CYS A 291 -7.29 26.54 -5.42
CA CYS A 291 -8.20 25.51 -5.93
C CYS A 291 -9.59 26.09 -6.28
N HIS A 292 -10.18 26.88 -5.37
CA HIS A 292 -11.50 27.47 -5.58
C HIS A 292 -11.53 28.44 -6.76
N ARG A 293 -10.46 29.21 -7.00
CA ARG A 293 -10.34 30.07 -8.19
C ARG A 293 -10.30 29.27 -9.49
N ALA A 294 -9.81 28.04 -9.46
CA ALA A 294 -9.85 27.10 -10.58
C ALA A 294 -11.18 26.31 -10.66
N GLY A 295 -12.16 26.61 -9.81
CA GLY A 295 -13.44 25.91 -9.76
C GLY A 295 -13.37 24.50 -9.16
N VAL A 296 -12.31 24.19 -8.41
CA VAL A 296 -12.08 22.86 -7.81
C VAL A 296 -12.24 22.93 -6.29
N TYR A 297 -13.02 22.01 -5.73
CA TYR A 297 -13.23 21.84 -4.30
C TYR A 297 -12.60 20.51 -3.84
N HIS A 298 -11.79 20.53 -2.78
CA HIS A 298 -11.06 19.34 -2.32
C HIS A 298 -11.98 18.28 -1.68
N GLY A 299 -13.02 18.70 -0.94
CA GLY A 299 -14.03 17.79 -0.36
C GLY A 299 -13.56 16.83 0.74
N ASP A 300 -12.27 16.80 1.08
CA ASP A 300 -11.67 15.86 2.04
C ASP A 300 -10.43 16.49 2.72
N ILE A 301 -10.60 17.71 3.24
CA ILE A 301 -9.53 18.38 3.99
C ILE A 301 -9.45 17.76 5.37
N ALA A 302 -8.46 16.89 5.52
CA ALA A 302 -8.09 16.23 6.76
C ALA A 302 -6.58 16.30 6.95
N VAL A 303 -6.17 16.20 8.20
CA VAL A 303 -4.79 16.08 8.70
C VAL A 303 -3.95 15.00 7.99
N ASP A 304 -4.57 13.93 7.50
CA ASP A 304 -3.90 12.88 6.71
C ASP A 304 -3.65 13.26 5.24
N ASN A 305 -4.34 14.29 4.75
CA ASN A 305 -4.27 14.77 3.36
C ASN A 305 -3.47 16.09 3.23
N VAL A 306 -2.92 16.60 4.34
CA VAL A 306 -1.98 17.73 4.32
C VAL A 306 -0.56 17.19 4.54
N LEU A 307 0.28 17.37 3.52
CA LEU A 307 1.64 16.81 3.47
C LEU A 307 2.68 17.88 3.78
N LEU A 308 3.69 17.51 4.56
CA LEU A 308 4.80 18.39 4.91
C LEU A 308 5.98 18.17 3.97
N LYS A 309 6.48 19.25 3.38
CA LYS A 309 7.66 19.19 2.49
C LYS A 309 8.92 18.80 3.25
N ASN A 310 9.11 19.34 4.44
CA ASN A 310 10.27 19.11 5.29
C ASN A 310 9.82 18.55 6.64
N SER A 311 10.68 17.76 7.29
CA SER A 311 10.49 17.39 8.70
C SER A 311 10.50 18.63 9.58
N LEU A 312 9.79 18.58 10.71
CA LEU A 312 9.90 19.66 11.69
C LEU A 312 11.36 19.78 12.18
N PRO A 313 11.85 21.00 12.44
CA PRO A 313 13.07 21.17 13.23
C PRO A 313 12.92 20.38 14.53
N THR A 314 13.93 19.60 14.90
CA THR A 314 14.02 19.05 16.25
C THR A 314 13.90 20.22 17.21
N ALA A 315 12.95 20.17 18.15
CA ALA A 315 12.82 21.21 19.18
C ALA A 315 14.21 21.49 19.76
N ALA A 316 14.60 22.77 19.81
CA ALA A 316 15.87 23.14 20.42
C ALA A 316 15.90 22.57 21.84
N PRO A 317 16.98 21.89 22.27
CA PRO A 317 17.10 21.50 23.66
C PRO A 317 17.03 22.77 24.51
N PHE A 318 16.09 22.80 25.45
CA PHE A 318 16.04 23.80 26.51
C PHE A 318 17.29 23.70 27.39
#